data_AF-A0A1H7JWM7-F1
#
_entry.id   AF-A0A1H7JWM7-F1
#
_cell.length_a   1.000
_cell.length_b   1.000
_cell.length_c   1.000
_cell.angle_alpha   90.00
_cell.angle_beta   90.00
_cell.angle_gamma   90.00
#
_symmetry.space_group_name_H-M   'P 1'
#
loop_
_entity.id
_entity.type
_entity.pdbx_description
1 polymer ?
#
loop_
_entity_poly.entity_id
_entity_poly.type
_entity_poly.pdbx_seq_one_letter_code
_entity_poly.pdbx_strand_id
1 'polypeptide(L)'
;MALYVGYLAAFIGTVCWIPQAWKAWATRDTSGLSLSSNLMFLTTVSLWLAYGLMIGDWPLILANICAVAAMLCIVAAKLRYK
;
A
#
# COMPACT_ATOMS: atom_id res chain seq x y z
N MET A 1 -2.59 -19.08 16.85
CA MET A 1 -3.09 -19.15 15.46
C MET A 1 -3.27 -17.76 14.85
N ALA A 2 -4.02 -16.86 15.49
CA ALA A 2 -4.25 -15.49 14.98
C ALA A 2 -2.97 -14.70 14.66
N LEU A 3 -1.94 -14.76 15.51
CA LEU A 3 -0.66 -14.08 15.28
C LEU A 3 0.03 -14.51 13.97
N TYR A 4 0.08 -15.82 13.69
CA TYR A 4 0.70 -16.33 12.46
C TYR A 4 -0.05 -15.90 11.21
N VAL A 5 -1.38 -15.91 11.26
CA VAL A 5 -2.23 -15.41 10.17
C VAL A 5 -2.03 -13.90 9.98
N GLY A 6 -1.96 -13.13 11.06
CA GLY A 6 -1.72 -11.69 11.03
C GLY A 6 -0.36 -11.34 10.43
N TYR A 7 0.72 -12.01 10.84
CA TYR A 7 2.04 -11.79 10.27
C TYR A 7 2.13 -12.20 8.80
N LEU A 8 1.51 -13.32 8.41
CA LEU A 8 1.48 -13.74 7.01
C LEU A 8 0.66 -12.77 6.15
N ALA A 9 -0.49 -12.29 6.65
CA ALA A 9 -1.29 -11.27 5.98
C ALA A 9 -0.52 -9.95 5.83
N ALA A 10 0.20 -9.51 6.87
CA ALA A 10 1.05 -8.32 6.82
C ALA A 10 2.18 -8.48 5.79
N PHE A 11 2.83 -9.65 5.75
CA PHE A 11 3.89 -9.95 4.78
C PHE A 11 3.36 -9.96 3.34
N ILE A 12 2.32 -10.75 3.06
CA ILE A 12 1.72 -10.85 1.72
C ILE A 12 1.18 -9.48 1.28
N GLY A 13 0.47 -8.79 2.16
CA GLY A 13 -0.09 -7.46 1.92
C GLY A 13 0.97 -6.38 1.67
N THR A 14 2.20 -6.57 2.15
CA THR A 14 3.34 -5.68 1.85
C THR A 14 3.97 -6.02 0.51
N VAL A 15 4.29 -7.31 0.31
CA VAL A 15 5.07 -7.76 -0.85
C VAL A 15 4.25 -7.66 -2.15
N CYS A 16 2.92 -7.80 -2.09
CA CYS A 16 2.08 -7.78 -3.29
C CYS A 16 2.15 -6.46 -4.07
N TRP A 17 2.46 -5.34 -3.42
CA TRP A 17 2.56 -4.02 -4.07
C TRP A 17 3.94 -3.73 -4.68
N ILE A 18 4.98 -4.46 -4.27
CA ILE A 18 6.36 -4.23 -4.74
C ILE A 18 6.48 -4.42 -6.26
N PRO A 19 5.96 -5.50 -6.88
CA PRO A 19 6.04 -5.67 -8.33
C PRO A 19 5.32 -4.56 -9.10
N GLN A 20 4.17 -4.11 -8.57
CA GLN A 20 3.36 -3.07 -9.21
C GLN A 20 4.05 -1.70 -9.14
N ALA A 21 4.59 -1.34 -7.98
CA ALA A 21 5.39 -0.13 -7.80
C ALA A 21 6.63 -0.17 -8.70
N TRP A 22 7.39 -1.27 -8.68
CA TRP A 22 8.58 -1.42 -9.51
C TRP A 22 8.26 -1.28 -10.99
N LYS A 23 7.22 -1.96 -11.49
CA LYS A 23 6.80 -1.87 -12.89
C LYS A 23 6.48 -0.41 -13.28
N ALA A 24 5.70 0.30 -12.47
CA ALA A 24 5.32 1.69 -12.74
C ALA A 24 6.54 2.63 -12.88
N TRP A 25 7.56 2.45 -12.05
CA TRP A 25 8.80 3.25 -12.10
C TRP A 25 9.78 2.80 -13.18
N ALA A 26 9.87 1.49 -13.44
CA ALA A 26 10.79 0.92 -14.42
C ALA A 26 10.34 1.16 -15.86
N THR A 27 9.08 0.88 -16.17
CA THR A 27 8.54 1.04 -17.54
C THR A 27 8.12 2.47 -17.84
N ARG A 28 7.83 3.26 -16.79
CA ARG A 28 7.21 4.59 -16.88
C ARG A 28 5.87 4.60 -17.63
N ASP A 29 5.29 3.43 -17.86
CA ASP A 29 3.97 3.27 -18.45
C ASP A 29 2.94 3.13 -17.34
N THR A 30 2.18 4.20 -17.14
CA THR A 30 1.12 4.26 -16.13
C THR A 30 -0.26 4.38 -16.76
N SER A 31 -0.39 4.12 -18.06
CA SER A 31 -1.65 4.22 -18.81
C SER A 31 -2.76 3.34 -18.23
N GLY A 32 -2.41 2.13 -17.76
CA GLY A 32 -3.33 1.21 -17.11
C GLY A 32 -3.67 1.53 -15.65
N LEU A 33 -3.08 2.58 -15.05
CA LEU A 33 -3.31 2.95 -13.66
C LEU A 33 -4.37 4.05 -13.54
N SER A 34 -5.44 3.76 -12.81
CA SER A 34 -6.43 4.77 -12.42
C SER A 34 -5.94 5.59 -11.22
N LEU A 35 -5.76 6.89 -11.42
CA LEU A 35 -5.36 7.81 -10.34
C LEU A 35 -6.42 7.86 -9.23
N SER A 36 -7.71 7.90 -9.58
CA SER A 36 -8.79 7.96 -8.60
C SER A 36 -8.83 6.71 -7.72
N SER A 37 -8.69 5.52 -8.32
CA SER A 37 -8.64 4.26 -7.59
C SER A 37 -7.44 4.18 -6.66
N ASN A 38 -6.26 4.62 -7.13
CA ASN A 38 -5.04 4.63 -6.31
C ASN A 38 -5.15 5.63 -5.14
N LEU A 39 -5.76 6.80 -5.34
CA LEU A 39 -6.01 7.77 -4.26
C LEU A 39 -7.03 7.27 -3.24
N MET A 40 -8.10 6.63 -3.69
CA MET A 40 -9.08 5.99 -2.81
C MET A 40 -8.41 4.91 -1.96
N PHE A 41 -7.58 4.06 -2.57
CA PHE A 41 -6.89 3.00 -1.85
C PHE A 41 -5.84 3.54 -0.87
N LEU A 42 -5.07 4.58 -1.26
CA LEU A 42 -4.17 5.30 -0.36
C LEU A 42 -4.92 5.87 0.86
N THR A 43 -6.11 6.42 0.64
CA THR A 43 -6.96 6.93 1.72
C THR A 43 -7.39 5.80 2.66
N THR A 44 -7.84 4.67 2.09
CA THR A 44 -8.24 3.49 2.87
C THR A 44 -7.13 2.98 3.78
N VAL A 45 -5.92 2.77 3.25
CA VAL A 45 -4.79 2.26 4.07
C VAL A 45 -4.30 3.29 5.09
N SER A 46 -4.41 4.59 4.79
CA SER A 46 -4.10 5.66 5.75
C SER A 46 -5.09 5.69 6.91
N LEU A 47 -6.38 5.49 6.63
CA LEU A 47 -7.41 5.39 7.67
C LEU A 47 -7.23 4.13 8.53
N TRP A 48 -6.88 3.00 7.92
CA TRP A 48 -6.55 1.77 8.67
C TRP A 48 -5.31 1.93 9.54
N LEU A 49 -4.28 2.64 9.07
CA LEU A 49 -3.12 2.99 9.89
C LEU A 49 -3.53 3.85 11.09
N ALA A 50 -4.31 4.91 10.86
CA ALA A 50 -4.82 5.76 11.93
C ALA A 50 -5.64 4.95 12.94
N TYR A 51 -6.53 4.08 12.47
CA TYR A 51 -7.31 3.19 13.33
C TYR A 51 -6.41 2.24 14.14
N GLY A 52 -5.43 1.59 13.52
CA GLY A 52 -4.47 0.71 14.19
C GLY A 52 -3.69 1.43 15.30
N LEU A 53 -3.27 2.67 15.05
CA LEU A 53 -2.65 3.53 16.06
C LEU A 53 -3.59 3.83 17.23
N MET A 54 -4.87 4.07 16.98
CA MET A 54 -5.87 4.33 18.03
C MET A 54 -6.13 3.11 18.93
N ILE A 55 -6.06 1.89 18.39
CA ILE A 55 -6.30 0.64 19.14
C ILE A 55 -5.01 -0.05 19.63
N GLY A 56 -3.83 0.47 19.27
CA GLY A 56 -2.53 -0.11 19.64
C GLY A 56 -2.21 -1.45 18.98
N ASP A 57 -2.79 -1.75 17.81
CA ASP A 57 -2.58 -3.03 17.11
C ASP A 57 -1.32 -2.97 16.21
N TRP A 58 -0.20 -3.47 16.74
CA TRP A 58 1.09 -3.47 16.04
C TRP A 58 1.08 -4.19 14.68
N PRO A 59 0.56 -5.41 14.55
CA PRO A 59 0.40 -6.06 13.23
C PRO A 59 -0.33 -5.19 12.21
N LEU A 60 -1.44 -4.57 12.60
CA LEU A 60 -2.23 -3.71 11.72
C LEU A 60 -1.48 -2.42 11.34
N ILE A 61 -0.79 -1.82 12.31
CA ILE A 61 0.05 -0.62 12.11
C ILE A 61 1.16 -0.93 11.10
N LEU A 62 1.95 -1.99 11.34
CA LEU A 62 3.09 -2.34 10.49
C LEU A 62 2.64 -2.65 9.05
N ALA A 63 1.56 -3.42 8.89
CA ALA A 63 1.01 -3.73 7.58
C ALA A 63 0.59 -2.47 6.80
N ASN A 64 -0.11 -1.53 7.45
CA ASN A 64 -0.60 -0.34 6.77
C ASN A 64 0.47 0.73 6.55
N ILE A 65 1.53 0.80 7.37
CA ILE A 65 2.71 1.64 7.06
C ILE A 65 3.32 1.21 5.71
N CYS A 66 3.53 -0.09 5.54
CA CYS A 66 4.07 -0.63 4.29
C CYS A 66 3.13 -0.36 3.10
N ALA A 67 1.83 -0.54 3.28
CA ALA A 67 0.84 -0.28 2.24
C ALA A 67 0.78 1.21 1.84
N VAL A 68 0.81 2.13 2.81
CA VAL A 68 0.88 3.58 2.56
C VAL A 68 2.13 3.92 1.75
N ALA A 69 3.31 3.41 2.16
CA ALA A 69 4.55 3.67 1.45
C ALA A 69 4.51 3.17 -0.01
N ALA A 70 3.99 1.96 -0.23
CA ALA A 70 3.86 1.40 -1.57
C ALA A 70 2.86 2.18 -2.43
N MET A 71 1.73 2.60 -1.87
CA MET A 71 0.72 3.39 -2.59
C MET A 71 1.20 4.80 -2.91
N LEU A 72 1.92 5.45 -2.02
CA LEU A 72 2.58 6.72 -2.31
C LEU A 72 3.55 6.58 -3.49
N CYS A 73 4.32 5.49 -3.53
CA CYS A 73 5.23 5.18 -4.62
C CYS A 73 4.48 5.03 -5.96
N ILE A 74 3.35 4.31 -5.99
CA ILE A 74 2.52 4.12 -7.20
C ILE A 74 1.85 5.42 -7.64
N VAL A 75 1.27 6.18 -6.71
CA VAL A 75 0.63 7.48 -7.00
C VAL A 75 1.67 8.46 -7.53
N ALA A 76 2.85 8.53 -6.92
CA ALA A 76 3.94 9.39 -7.39
C ALA A 76 4.39 9.03 -8.82
N ALA A 77 4.49 7.74 -9.15
CA ALA A 77 4.77 7.31 -10.53
C ALA A 77 3.66 7.78 -11.50
N LYS A 78 2.38 7.59 -11.14
CA LYS A 78 1.25 8.01 -11.99
C LYS A 78 1.21 9.53 -12.20
N LEU A 79 1.51 10.31 -11.17
CA LEU A 79 1.56 11.78 -11.28
C LEU A 79 2.75 12.26 -12.12
N ARG A 80 3.87 11.54 -12.10
CA ARG A 80 5.09 11.88 -12.85
C ARG A 80 5.03 11.47 -14.32
N TYR A 81 4.48 10.29 -14.61
CA TYR A 81 4.54 9.65 -15.93
C TYR A 81 3.16 9.53 -16.60
N LYS A 82 2.36 10.61 -16.53
CA LYS A 82 0.97 10.76 -17.01
C LYS A 82 0.39 9.60 -17.84
#